data_AF-A0A0L1IH25-F1
#
_entry.id   AF-A0A0L1IH25-F1
#
_cell.length_a   1.000
_cell.length_b   1.000
_cell.length_c   1.000
_cell.angle_alpha   90.00
_cell.angle_beta   90.00
_cell.angle_gamma   90.00
#
_symmetry.space_group_name_H-M   'P 1'
#
loop_
_entity.id
_entity.type
_entity.pdbx_description
1 polymer ?
#
loop_
_entity_poly.entity_id
_entity_poly.type
_entity_poly.pdbx_seq_one_letter_code
_entity_poly.pdbx_strand_id
1 'polypeptide(L)'
;MKTTSLIRNTSLVVEWSKFIDKSNYNTVEGLVEAVKAAKISIGESCGSAGVPKDRVCNGLTQGEAWFTSFVRAGNAATDSATESVKGIELAKVGDTSYAAYSAIGYSVTAILIIVLVMVIIYLILRYRRKRKMNKKAEYTKLLNK
;
A
#
# COMPACT_ATOMS: atom_id res chain seq x y z
N MET A 1 -67.68 -18.32 11.41
CA MET A 1 -66.44 -18.38 10.60
C MET A 1 -65.60 -17.15 10.93
N LYS A 2 -64.58 -17.31 11.79
CA LYS A 2 -63.67 -16.23 12.19
C LYS A 2 -62.47 -16.25 11.25
N THR A 3 -62.33 -15.20 10.45
CA THR A 3 -61.17 -14.90 9.62
C THR A 3 -59.97 -14.60 10.50
N THR A 4 -58.96 -15.45 10.51
CA THR A 4 -57.62 -15.10 10.98
C THR A 4 -56.67 -15.17 9.79
N SER A 5 -56.69 -14.10 9.01
CA SER A 5 -55.61 -13.72 8.12
C SER A 5 -54.36 -13.42 8.97
N LEU A 6 -53.51 -14.42 9.19
CA LEU A 6 -52.13 -14.16 9.63
C LEU A 6 -51.29 -13.82 8.41
N ILE A 7 -51.55 -12.62 7.87
CA ILE A 7 -50.54 -11.89 7.11
C ILE A 7 -49.46 -11.55 8.15
N ARG A 8 -48.40 -12.36 8.23
CA ARG A 8 -47.20 -12.01 8.98
C ARG A 8 -46.41 -11.02 8.12
N ASN A 9 -46.92 -9.80 8.04
CA ASN A 9 -46.37 -8.72 7.26
C ASN A 9 -45.05 -8.26 7.92
N THR A 10 -43.96 -8.32 7.15
CA THR A 10 -42.90 -7.28 7.10
C THR A 10 -42.51 -6.59 8.42
N SER A 11 -41.49 -7.08 9.14
CA SER A 11 -40.46 -6.22 9.80
C SER A 11 -39.52 -7.06 10.67
N LEU A 12 -38.51 -7.68 10.07
CA LEU A 12 -37.27 -8.05 10.76
C LEU A 12 -36.07 -7.69 9.88
N VAL A 13 -36.16 -6.60 9.13
CA VAL A 13 -35.01 -6.05 8.42
C VAL A 13 -34.19 -5.29 9.46
N VAL A 14 -33.26 -6.00 10.10
CA VAL A 14 -32.27 -5.40 10.98
C VAL A 14 -31.30 -4.60 10.12
N GLU A 15 -31.25 -3.30 10.35
CA GLU A 15 -30.28 -2.42 9.71
C GLU A 15 -28.93 -2.54 10.44
N TRP A 16 -28.15 -3.56 10.07
CA TRP A 16 -26.91 -3.94 10.75
C TRP A 16 -25.86 -2.82 10.84
N SER A 17 -25.87 -1.87 9.90
CA SER A 17 -24.98 -0.69 9.92
C SER A 17 -25.20 0.24 11.12
N LYS A 18 -26.33 0.15 11.82
CA LYS A 18 -26.57 0.89 13.08
C LYS A 18 -25.88 0.26 14.28
N PHE A 19 -25.48 -1.01 14.18
CA PHE A 19 -24.89 -1.79 15.28
C PHE A 19 -23.43 -2.16 15.01
N ILE A 20 -23.05 -2.27 13.73
CA ILE A 20 -21.70 -2.63 13.31
C ILE A 20 -21.05 -1.42 12.61
N ASP A 21 -19.91 -0.98 13.13
CA ASP A 21 -19.13 0.12 12.59
C ASP A 21 -17.64 -0.24 12.52
N LYS A 22 -16.83 0.72 12.04
CA LYS A 22 -15.38 0.55 11.87
C LYS A 22 -14.63 0.25 13.18
N SER A 23 -15.19 0.58 14.33
CA SER A 23 -14.55 0.40 15.64
C SER A 23 -14.83 -0.98 16.25
N ASN A 24 -15.95 -1.62 15.90
CA ASN A 24 -16.41 -2.83 16.57
C ASN A 24 -16.43 -4.10 15.70
N TYR A 25 -16.38 -3.98 14.37
CA TYR A 25 -16.49 -5.11 13.44
C TYR A 25 -15.34 -6.13 13.53
N ASN A 26 -14.19 -5.69 14.04
CA ASN A 26 -12.95 -6.46 14.08
C ASN A 26 -12.66 -7.08 15.46
N THR A 27 -13.64 -7.06 16.37
CA THR A 27 -13.52 -7.65 17.71
C THR A 27 -14.66 -8.62 17.97
N VAL A 28 -14.37 -9.69 18.71
CA VAL A 28 -15.38 -10.69 19.07
C VAL A 28 -16.44 -10.07 19.98
N GLU A 29 -16.00 -9.31 20.97
CA GLU A 29 -16.87 -8.60 21.92
C GLU A 29 -17.79 -7.61 21.20
N GLY A 30 -17.23 -6.78 20.30
CA GLY A 30 -18.01 -5.82 19.51
C GLY A 30 -19.07 -6.48 18.62
N LEU A 31 -18.77 -7.61 17.99
CA LEU A 31 -19.75 -8.35 17.19
C LEU A 31 -20.84 -9.01 18.06
N VAL A 32 -20.47 -9.56 19.21
CA VAL A 32 -21.43 -10.14 20.17
C VAL A 32 -22.37 -9.06 20.71
N GLU A 33 -21.84 -7.89 21.07
CA GLU A 33 -22.62 -6.75 21.51
C GLU A 33 -23.53 -6.20 20.41
N ALA A 34 -23.04 -6.10 19.16
CA ALA A 34 -23.83 -5.66 18.02
C ALA A 34 -25.02 -6.59 17.76
N VAL A 35 -24.80 -7.91 17.82
CA VAL A 35 -25.89 -8.90 17.65
C VAL A 35 -26.87 -8.86 18.83
N LYS A 36 -26.38 -8.64 20.05
CA LYS A 36 -27.23 -8.46 21.24
C LYS A 36 -28.08 -7.19 21.14
N ALA A 37 -27.49 -6.07 20.72
CA ALA A 37 -28.18 -4.80 20.54
C ALA A 37 -29.21 -4.85 19.40
N ALA A 38 -28.86 -5.50 18.29
CA ALA A 38 -29.79 -5.76 17.18
C ALA A 38 -30.99 -6.58 17.66
N LYS A 39 -30.77 -7.60 18.49
CA LYS A 39 -31.84 -8.42 19.06
C LYS A 39 -32.75 -7.62 20.01
N ILE A 40 -32.16 -6.77 20.87
CA ILE A 40 -32.92 -5.87 21.75
C ILE A 40 -33.80 -4.92 20.93
N SER A 41 -33.32 -4.43 19.78
CA SER A 41 -34.10 -3.54 18.90
C SER A 41 -35.35 -4.19 18.30
N ILE A 42 -35.36 -5.53 18.21
CA ILE A 42 -36.49 -6.33 17.73
C ILE A 42 -37.54 -6.54 18.84
N GLY A 43 -37.24 -6.16 20.09
CA GLY A 43 -38.13 -6.31 21.23
C GLY A 43 -37.98 -7.61 22.01
N GLU A 44 -36.99 -8.44 21.69
CA GLU A 44 -36.69 -9.69 22.40
C GLU A 44 -35.30 -9.62 23.05
N SER A 45 -35.24 -9.47 24.37
CA SER A 45 -34.00 -9.65 25.13
C SER A 45 -33.75 -11.13 25.42
N CYS A 46 -32.47 -11.56 25.48
CA CYS A 46 -32.14 -12.88 26.04
C CYS A 46 -32.47 -12.91 27.55
N GLY A 47 -33.68 -13.36 27.89
CA GLY A 47 -34.16 -13.49 29.26
C GLY A 47 -33.64 -14.75 29.99
N SER A 48 -33.67 -14.67 31.32
CA SER A 48 -32.99 -15.52 32.32
C SER A 48 -33.22 -17.05 32.25
N ALA A 49 -32.40 -17.77 33.02
CA ALA A 49 -32.37 -19.22 33.13
C ALA A 49 -33.75 -19.83 33.40
N GLY A 50 -34.20 -20.73 32.51
CA GLY A 50 -35.44 -21.50 32.64
C GLY A 50 -36.40 -21.41 31.45
N VAL A 51 -36.21 -20.46 30.53
CA VAL A 51 -36.99 -20.36 29.27
C VAL A 51 -36.21 -21.05 28.12
N PRO A 52 -36.86 -21.74 27.18
CA PRO A 52 -36.20 -22.22 25.97
C PRO A 52 -35.56 -21.04 25.22
N LYS A 53 -34.23 -20.98 25.21
CA LYS A 53 -33.50 -19.95 24.46
C LYS A 53 -33.83 -20.08 22.98
N ASP A 54 -34.17 -18.98 22.33
CA ASP A 54 -34.28 -18.96 20.88
C ASP A 54 -32.91 -19.21 20.24
N ARG A 55 -32.92 -19.50 18.93
CA ARG A 55 -31.71 -19.87 18.17
C ARG A 55 -30.61 -18.82 18.27
N VAL A 56 -30.96 -17.53 18.34
CA VAL A 56 -29.98 -16.43 18.42
C VAL A 56 -29.36 -16.37 19.81
N CYS A 57 -30.13 -16.48 20.90
CA CYS A 57 -29.55 -16.49 22.25
C CYS A 57 -28.71 -17.75 22.51
N ASN A 58 -29.11 -18.91 21.99
CA ASN A 58 -28.29 -20.12 22.10
C ASN A 58 -26.97 -19.97 21.32
N GLY A 59 -27.07 -19.42 20.11
CA GLY A 59 -25.93 -19.09 19.26
C GLY A 59 -24.98 -18.07 19.87
N LEU A 60 -25.48 -17.05 20.59
CA LEU A 60 -24.64 -16.09 21.31
C LEU A 60 -23.91 -16.75 22.49
N THR A 61 -24.56 -17.65 23.24
CA THR A 61 -23.92 -18.32 24.38
C THR A 61 -22.85 -19.34 24.00
N GLN A 62 -22.93 -19.92 22.80
CA GLN A 62 -21.87 -20.75 22.22
C GLN A 62 -21.06 -19.99 21.17
N GLY A 63 -21.28 -18.67 21.11
CA GLY A 63 -20.99 -17.82 19.97
C GLY A 63 -19.56 -17.31 19.89
N GLU A 64 -18.95 -17.11 21.04
CA GLU A 64 -17.65 -16.44 21.11
C GLU A 64 -16.57 -17.19 20.31
N ALA A 65 -16.64 -18.53 20.29
CA ALA A 65 -15.72 -19.37 19.53
C ALA A 65 -15.86 -19.22 18.00
N TRP A 66 -17.09 -19.14 17.45
CA TRP A 66 -17.25 -18.96 16.00
C TRP A 66 -16.87 -17.54 15.59
N PHE A 67 -17.28 -16.50 16.35
CA PHE A 67 -16.90 -15.11 16.09
C PHE A 67 -15.38 -14.92 16.07
N THR A 68 -14.64 -15.61 16.94
CA THR A 68 -13.16 -15.59 16.93
C THR A 68 -12.59 -15.99 15.58
N SER A 69 -13.18 -16.99 14.92
CA SER A 69 -12.74 -17.43 13.59
C SER A 69 -13.00 -16.38 12.51
N PHE A 70 -14.16 -15.72 12.54
CA PHE A 70 -14.50 -14.66 11.58
C PHE A 70 -13.63 -13.42 11.78
N VAL A 71 -13.43 -12.99 13.03
CA VAL A 71 -12.57 -11.85 13.35
C VAL A 71 -11.14 -12.12 12.93
N ARG A 72 -10.61 -13.32 13.20
CA ARG A 72 -9.26 -13.70 12.78
C ARG A 72 -9.12 -13.72 11.26
N ALA A 73 -10.07 -14.30 10.54
CA ALA A 73 -10.04 -14.34 9.08
C ALA A 73 -10.15 -12.93 8.47
N GLY A 74 -11.01 -12.08 9.02
CA GLY A 74 -11.19 -10.69 8.59
C GLY A 74 -9.95 -9.83 8.85
N ASN A 75 -9.33 -9.98 10.02
CA ASN A 75 -8.08 -9.27 10.35
C ASN A 75 -6.93 -9.74 9.46
N ALA A 76 -6.76 -11.05 9.28
CA ALA A 76 -5.73 -11.60 8.38
C ALA A 76 -5.91 -11.13 6.92
N ALA A 77 -7.14 -11.06 6.42
CA ALA A 77 -7.43 -10.52 5.10
C ALA A 77 -7.12 -9.01 5.00
N THR A 78 -7.41 -8.25 6.06
CA THR A 78 -7.12 -6.81 6.14
C THR A 78 -5.62 -6.55 6.21
N ASP A 79 -4.89 -7.34 6.99
CA ASP A 79 -3.43 -7.26 7.11
C ASP A 79 -2.76 -7.59 5.77
N SER A 80 -3.18 -8.67 5.11
CA SER A 80 -2.66 -9.06 3.79
C SER A 80 -2.98 -8.02 2.70
N ALA A 81 -4.18 -7.44 2.70
CA ALA A 81 -4.53 -6.33 1.81
C ALA A 81 -3.68 -5.08 2.11
N THR A 82 -3.39 -4.80 3.37
CA THR A 82 -2.56 -3.65 3.78
C THR A 82 -1.08 -3.86 3.41
N GLU A 83 -0.56 -5.07 3.57
CA GLU A 83 0.80 -5.43 3.17
C GLU A 83 0.99 -5.35 1.65
N SER A 84 0.03 -5.86 0.88
CA SER A 84 0.07 -5.76 -0.58
C SER A 84 -0.02 -4.31 -1.07
N VAL A 85 -0.86 -3.47 -0.48
CA VAL A 85 -0.93 -2.03 -0.81
C VAL A 85 0.36 -1.30 -0.45
N LYS A 86 0.92 -1.55 0.74
CA LYS A 86 2.22 -0.99 1.15
C LYS A 86 3.35 -1.40 0.19
N GLY A 87 3.37 -2.66 -0.23
CA GLY A 87 4.33 -3.16 -1.21
C GLY A 87 4.23 -2.46 -2.57
N ILE A 88 3.01 -2.21 -3.05
CA ILE A 88 2.76 -1.51 -4.32
C ILE A 88 3.15 -0.03 -4.23
N GLU A 89 2.85 0.65 -3.12
CA GLU A 89 3.22 2.05 -2.93
C GLU A 89 4.75 2.23 -2.80
N LEU A 90 5.41 1.35 -2.04
CA LEU A 90 6.87 1.38 -1.90
C LEU A 90 7.58 1.10 -3.23
N ALA A 91 7.08 0.15 -4.02
CA ALA A 91 7.62 -0.13 -5.36
C ALA A 91 7.49 1.09 -6.30
N LYS A 92 6.34 1.76 -6.27
CA LYS A 92 6.09 2.97 -7.07
C LYS A 92 7.00 4.15 -6.70
N VAL A 93 7.29 4.32 -5.41
CA VAL A 93 8.24 5.35 -4.94
C VAL A 93 9.69 4.97 -5.31
N GLY A 94 10.04 3.68 -5.26
CA GLY A 94 11.34 3.18 -5.71
C GLY A 94 11.61 3.45 -7.19
N ASP A 95 10.65 3.13 -8.06
CA ASP A 95 10.79 3.26 -9.52
C ASP A 95 10.88 4.73 -9.97
N THR A 96 10.08 5.62 -9.38
CA THR A 96 10.12 7.06 -9.68
C THR A 96 11.43 7.71 -9.24
N SER A 97 11.97 7.28 -8.09
CA SER A 97 13.26 7.76 -7.60
C SER A 97 14.40 7.33 -8.51
N TYR A 98 14.44 6.05 -8.92
CA TYR A 98 15.51 5.53 -9.79
C TYR A 98 15.54 6.23 -11.15
N ALA A 99 14.38 6.48 -11.76
CA ALA A 99 14.29 7.21 -13.03
C ALA A 99 14.81 8.65 -12.92
N ALA A 100 14.51 9.35 -11.82
CA ALA A 100 15.00 10.70 -11.57
C ALA A 100 16.53 10.75 -11.35
N TYR A 101 17.07 9.83 -10.55
CA TYR A 101 18.53 9.73 -10.34
C TYR A 101 19.28 9.35 -11.62
N SER A 102 18.70 8.46 -12.42
CA SER A 102 19.25 8.07 -13.72
C SER A 102 19.35 9.26 -14.66
N ALA A 103 18.29 10.06 -14.79
CA ALA A 103 18.28 11.27 -15.63
C ALA A 103 19.34 12.31 -15.20
N ILE A 104 19.50 12.52 -13.88
CA ILE A 104 20.53 13.43 -13.35
C ILE A 104 21.94 12.89 -13.62
N GLY A 105 22.16 11.59 -13.41
CA GLY A 105 23.44 10.92 -13.68
C GLY A 105 23.85 11.00 -15.16
N TYR A 106 22.91 10.80 -16.08
CA TYR A 106 23.18 10.96 -17.52
C TYR A 106 23.53 12.41 -17.89
N SER A 107 22.88 13.40 -17.30
CA SER A 107 23.19 14.82 -17.54
C SER A 107 24.64 15.16 -17.16
N VAL A 108 25.08 14.74 -15.96
CA VAL A 108 26.46 14.95 -15.50
C VAL A 108 27.45 14.18 -16.38
N THR A 109 27.14 12.93 -16.70
CA THR A 109 28.00 12.08 -17.55
C THR A 109 28.17 12.68 -18.94
N ALA A 110 27.11 13.25 -19.54
CA ALA A 110 27.17 13.90 -20.84
C ALA A 110 28.13 15.11 -20.83
N ILE A 111 28.06 15.96 -19.80
CA ILE A 111 28.96 17.12 -19.64
C ILE A 111 30.41 16.64 -19.52
N LEU A 112 30.68 15.59 -18.71
CA LEU A 112 32.01 15.03 -18.56
C LEU A 112 32.57 14.52 -19.89
N ILE A 113 31.77 13.79 -20.69
CA ILE A 113 32.19 13.30 -22.01
C ILE A 113 32.58 14.45 -22.94
N ILE A 114 31.78 15.51 -23.00
CA ILE A 114 32.07 16.70 -23.83
C ILE A 114 33.40 17.34 -23.42
N VAL A 115 33.62 17.52 -22.12
CA VAL A 115 34.87 18.08 -21.58
C VAL A 115 36.06 17.16 -21.88
N LEU A 116 35.89 15.84 -21.76
CA LEU A 116 36.94 14.86 -22.02
C LEU A 116 37.38 14.88 -23.48
N VAL A 117 36.42 14.95 -24.41
CA VAL A 117 36.70 15.11 -25.85
C VAL A 117 37.45 16.43 -26.12
N MET A 118 37.02 17.53 -25.52
CA MET A 118 37.71 18.84 -25.61
C MET A 118 39.16 18.74 -25.13
N VAL A 119 39.41 18.06 -24.01
CA VAL A 119 40.75 17.85 -23.46
C VAL A 119 41.61 17.01 -24.41
N ILE A 120 41.11 15.89 -24.93
CA ILE A 120 41.86 15.03 -25.86
C ILE A 120 42.25 15.81 -27.12
N ILE A 121 41.29 16.48 -27.76
CA ILE A 121 41.54 17.29 -28.96
C ILE A 121 42.53 18.43 -28.65
N TYR A 122 42.35 19.10 -27.52
CA TYR A 122 43.25 20.16 -27.06
C TYR A 122 44.68 19.66 -26.88
N LEU A 123 44.87 18.50 -26.25
CA LEU A 123 46.19 17.90 -26.06
C LEU A 123 46.85 17.58 -27.40
N ILE A 124 46.11 17.00 -28.36
CA ILE A 124 46.62 16.74 -29.71
C ILE A 124 47.06 18.04 -30.39
N LEU A 125 46.23 19.09 -30.36
CA LEU A 125 46.54 20.38 -30.98
C LEU A 125 47.73 21.09 -30.31
N ARG A 126 47.81 21.04 -28.97
CA ARG A 126 48.92 21.61 -28.19
C ARG A 126 50.22 20.87 -28.49
N TYR A 127 50.17 19.54 -28.55
CA TYR A 127 51.32 18.71 -28.90
C TYR A 127 51.81 19.00 -30.33
N ARG A 128 50.90 19.13 -31.31
CA ARG A 128 51.25 19.48 -32.70
C ARG A 128 51.95 20.84 -32.80
N ARG A 129 51.49 21.86 -32.07
CA ARG A 129 52.13 23.19 -32.07
C ARG A 129 53.55 23.15 -31.52
N LYS A 130 53.76 22.47 -30.37
CA LYS A 130 55.11 22.33 -29.80
C LYS A 130 56.06 21.58 -30.72
N ARG A 131 55.61 20.51 -31.36
CA ARG A 131 56.44 19.73 -32.30
C ARG A 131 56.89 20.55 -33.51
N LYS A 132 56.05 21.47 -34.03
CA LYS A 132 56.45 22.39 -35.12
C LYS A 132 57.54 23.38 -34.69
N MET A 133 57.44 23.92 -33.47
CA MET A 133 58.43 24.86 -32.92
C MET A 133 59.79 24.21 -32.69
N ASN A 134 59.80 22.99 -32.14
CA ASN A 134 61.04 22.25 -31.89
C ASN A 134 61.81 21.96 -33.19
N LYS A 135 61.10 21.55 -34.25
CA LYS A 135 61.71 21.34 -35.57
C LYS A 135 62.31 22.63 -36.14
N LYS A 136 61.59 23.75 -36.06
CA LYS A 136 62.12 25.06 -36.53
C LYS A 136 63.40 25.46 -35.83
N ALA A 137 63.49 25.26 -34.51
CA ALA A 137 64.67 25.57 -33.73
C ALA A 137 65.90 24.75 -34.17
N GLU A 138 65.69 23.48 -34.51
CA GLU A 138 66.74 22.61 -35.05
C GLU A 138 67.21 23.07 -36.43
N TYR A 139 66.29 23.41 -37.35
CA TYR A 139 66.65 23.97 -38.65
C TYR A 139 67.43 25.29 -38.54
N THR A 140 67.05 26.20 -37.65
CA THR A 140 67.82 27.45 -37.42
C THR A 140 69.23 27.17 -36.90
N LYS A 141 69.44 26.11 -36.12
CA LYS A 141 70.79 25.73 -35.66
C LYS A 141 71.63 25.13 -36.79
N LEU A 142 71.03 24.37 -37.69
CA LEU A 142 71.72 23.80 -38.84
C LEU A 142 72.09 24.85 -39.89
N LEU A 143 71.27 25.90 -40.04
CA LEU A 143 71.48 26.97 -41.02
C LEU A 143 72.45 28.08 -40.57
N ASN A 144 72.75 28.17 -39.26
CA ASN A 144 73.64 29.17 -38.67
C ASN A 144 75.07 28.63 -38.47
N LYS A 145 75.39 27.48 -39.07
CA LYS A 145 76.76 26.99 -39.24
C LYS A 145 77.20 27.24 -40.67
#